data_AF-A0A645GW91-F1
#
_entry.id   AF-A0A645GW91-F1
#
_cell.length_a   1.000
_cell.length_b   1.000
_cell.length_c   1.000
_cell.angle_alpha   90.00
_cell.angle_beta   90.00
_cell.angle_gamma   90.00
#
_symmetry.space_group_name_H-M   'P 1'
#
loop_
_entity.id
_entity.type
_entity.pdbx_description
1 polymer ?
#
loop_
_entity_poly.entity_id
_entity_poly.type
_entity_poly.pdbx_seq_one_letter_code
_entity_poly.pdbx_strand_id
1 'polypeptide(L)'
;MDGAELVFLMESGRQPVSLDDSPSDGRALSWGEILRDPRSDRWMERFFLRDLIARLPKREQWLLYFRYAAEKTQAETAHLLRMTQVQVSRLEARVRVILREQWNDAG
;
A
#
# COMPACT_ATOMS: atom_id res chain seq x y z
N MET A 1 -9.01 11.86 48.61
CA MET A 1 -8.56 11.55 47.25
C MET A 1 -7.89 10.20 47.29
N ASP A 2 -8.44 9.27 46.51
CA ASP A 2 -7.83 7.96 46.27
C ASP A 2 -6.53 8.16 45.46
N GLY A 3 -5.51 7.34 45.72
CA GLY A 3 -4.28 7.36 44.95
C GLY A 3 -4.53 7.08 43.46
N ALA A 4 -5.53 6.26 43.14
CA ALA A 4 -5.92 5.99 41.76
C ALA A 4 -6.52 7.23 41.07
N GLU A 5 -7.31 8.01 41.79
CA GLU A 5 -7.92 9.26 41.30
C GLU A 5 -6.86 10.33 41.02
N LEU A 6 -5.83 10.41 41.88
CA LEU A 6 -4.69 11.30 41.69
C LEU A 6 -3.85 10.92 40.46
N VAL A 7 -3.58 9.62 40.27
CA VAL A 7 -2.83 9.12 39.10
C VAL A 7 -3.60 9.38 37.80
N PHE A 8 -4.91 9.17 37.80
CA PHE A 8 -5.76 9.44 36.63
C PHE A 8 -5.74 10.93 36.23
N LEU A 9 -5.83 11.83 37.20
CA LEU A 9 -5.73 13.27 36.95
C LEU A 9 -4.36 13.66 36.38
N MET A 10 -3.28 13.07 36.92
CA MET A 10 -1.91 13.30 36.44
C MET A 10 -1.68 12.76 35.02
N GLU A 11 -2.25 11.61 34.67
CA GLU A 11 -2.21 11.05 33.32
C GLU A 11 -2.99 11.93 32.33
N SER A 12 -4.14 12.48 32.73
CA SER A 12 -4.97 13.33 31.87
C SER A 12 -4.30 14.64 31.44
N GLY A 13 -3.34 15.13 32.23
CA GLY A 13 -2.60 16.36 31.97
C GLY A 13 -1.40 16.18 31.03
N ARG A 14 -1.07 14.95 30.63
CA ARG A 14 0.05 14.69 29.72
C ARG A 14 -0.29 15.17 28.31
N GLN A 15 0.56 16.04 27.78
CA GLN A 15 0.51 16.39 26.37
C GLN A 15 0.93 15.18 25.51
N PRO A 16 0.29 14.96 24.35
CA PRO A 16 0.72 13.92 23.43
C PRO A 16 2.16 14.20 22.97
N VAL A 17 2.95 13.15 22.81
CA VAL A 17 4.30 13.23 22.23
C VAL A 17 4.22 13.15 20.71
N SER A 18 5.16 13.80 20.02
CA SER A 18 5.24 13.70 18.56
C SER A 18 5.68 12.30 18.15
N LEU A 19 5.11 11.78 17.07
CA LEU A 19 5.58 10.53 16.47
C LEU A 19 6.94 10.71 15.77
N ASP A 20 7.32 11.95 15.44
CA ASP A 20 8.60 12.27 14.81
C ASP A 20 9.75 12.38 15.83
N ASP A 21 9.45 12.44 17.14
CA ASP A 21 10.47 12.47 18.20
C ASP A 21 11.11 11.09 18.40
N SER A 22 12.32 11.05 18.96
CA SER A 22 12.99 9.79 19.32
C SER A 22 12.82 9.46 20.82
N PRO A 23 12.83 8.16 21.20
CA PRO A 23 12.79 7.75 22.61
C PRO A 23 14.04 8.08 23.42
N SER A 24 15.15 8.39 22.74
CA SER A 24 16.48 8.53 23.35
C SER A 24 17.38 9.35 22.44
N ASP A 25 18.10 10.30 23.04
CA ASP A 25 19.17 11.07 22.41
C ASP A 25 20.28 10.11 21.93
N GLY A 26 20.18 9.64 20.68
CA GLY A 26 21.15 8.72 20.08
C GLY A 26 20.57 7.51 19.36
N ARG A 27 19.26 7.26 19.40
CA ARG A 27 18.61 6.32 18.48
C ARG A 27 18.24 7.01 17.17
N ALA A 28 18.48 6.32 16.04
CA ALA A 28 18.15 6.83 14.71
C ALA A 28 16.66 6.74 14.35
N LEU A 29 15.84 6.06 15.18
CA LEU A 29 14.44 5.78 14.88
C LEU A 29 13.49 6.61 15.74
N SER A 30 12.48 7.18 15.09
CA SER A 30 11.36 7.92 15.66
C SER A 30 10.32 7.01 16.32
N TRP A 31 9.46 7.57 17.19
CA TRP A 31 8.32 6.85 17.76
C TRP A 31 7.40 6.26 16.70
N GLY A 32 7.18 6.96 15.57
CA GLY A 32 6.38 6.48 14.45
C GLY A 32 6.96 5.24 13.77
N GLU A 33 8.29 5.13 13.69
CA GLU A 33 8.96 3.94 13.16
C GLU A 33 8.87 2.74 14.11
N ILE A 34 8.92 3.00 15.43
CA ILE A 34 8.79 1.97 16.46
C ILE A 34 7.34 1.48 16.59
N LEU A 35 6.38 2.40 16.45
CA LEU A 35 4.94 2.16 16.64
C LEU A 35 4.21 1.93 15.31
N ARG A 36 4.92 1.57 14.23
CA ARG A 36 4.33 1.31 12.90
C ARG A 36 3.04 0.50 13.02
N ASP A 37 1.94 1.09 12.57
CA ASP A 37 0.65 0.39 12.48
C ASP A 37 0.59 -0.35 11.13
N PRO A 38 0.53 -1.70 11.13
CA PRO A 38 0.38 -2.47 9.90
C PRO A 38 -0.87 -2.12 9.09
N ARG A 39 -1.89 -1.50 9.71
CA ARG A 39 -3.10 -1.02 9.02
C ARG A 39 -2.84 0.26 8.23
N SER A 40 -2.00 1.16 8.75
CA SER A 40 -1.58 2.39 8.07
C SER A 40 -0.78 2.06 6.81
N ASP A 41 0.16 1.11 6.92
CA ASP A 41 1.00 0.66 5.81
C ASP A 41 0.15 0.09 4.66
N ARG A 42 -0.88 -0.71 4.97
CA ARG A 42 -1.79 -1.28 3.94
C ARG A 42 -2.60 -0.25 3.16
N TRP A 43 -3.05 0.83 3.82
CA TRP A 43 -3.80 1.89 3.12
C TRP A 43 -2.87 2.64 2.15
N MET A 44 -1.64 2.92 2.59
CA MET A 44 -0.62 3.58 1.78
C MET A 44 -0.20 2.72 0.58
N GLU A 45 0.07 1.43 0.79
CA GLU A 45 0.34 0.45 -0.27
C GLU A 45 -0.78 0.43 -1.32
N ARG A 46 -2.04 0.40 -0.86
CA ARG A 46 -3.22 0.40 -1.75
C ARG A 46 -3.38 1.71 -2.50
N PHE A 47 -3.09 2.84 -1.86
CA PHE A 47 -3.08 4.15 -2.52
C PHE A 47 -2.03 4.18 -3.63
N PHE A 48 -0.80 3.74 -3.32
CA PHE A 48 0.30 3.72 -4.27
C PHE A 48 0.03 2.78 -5.45
N LEU A 49 -0.43 1.55 -5.18
CA LEU A 49 -0.80 0.59 -6.23
C LEU A 49 -1.90 1.15 -7.16
N ARG A 50 -2.88 1.86 -6.60
CA ARG A 50 -3.94 2.49 -7.39
C ARG A 50 -3.39 3.56 -8.31
N ASP A 51 -2.45 4.37 -7.84
CA ASP A 51 -1.79 5.40 -8.66
C ASP A 51 -0.96 4.77 -9.79
N LEU A 52 -0.18 3.73 -9.50
CA LEU A 52 0.57 2.99 -10.51
C LEU A 52 -0.33 2.43 -11.61
N ILE A 53 -1.42 1.76 -11.23
CA ILE A 53 -2.38 1.20 -12.19
C ILE A 53 -3.03 2.31 -13.02
N ALA A 54 -3.34 3.46 -12.41
CA ALA A 54 -3.96 4.58 -13.12
C ALA A 54 -3.06 5.17 -14.22
N ARG A 55 -1.73 5.07 -14.09
CA ARG A 55 -0.75 5.51 -15.10
C ARG A 55 -0.59 4.55 -16.28
N LEU A 56 -1.03 3.29 -16.14
CA LEU A 56 -0.97 2.33 -17.25
C LEU A 56 -1.89 2.74 -18.40
N PRO A 57 -1.59 2.35 -19.65
CA PRO A 57 -2.53 2.47 -20.76
C PRO A 57 -3.89 1.80 -20.43
N LYS A 58 -4.99 2.38 -20.92
CA LYS A 58 -6.35 1.89 -20.62
C LYS A 58 -6.55 0.40 -20.88
N ARG A 59 -5.95 -0.15 -21.93
CA ARG A 59 -6.02 -1.58 -22.23
C ARG A 59 -5.38 -2.45 -21.14
N GLU A 60 -4.30 -2.00 -20.54
CA GLU A 60 -3.60 -2.71 -19.46
C GLU A 60 -4.36 -2.58 -18.13
N GLN A 61 -4.99 -1.43 -17.87
CA GLN A 61 -5.93 -1.28 -16.76
C GLN A 61 -7.07 -2.31 -16.87
N TRP A 62 -7.68 -2.44 -18.06
CA TRP A 62 -8.74 -3.43 -18.31
C TRP A 62 -8.24 -4.87 -18.20
N LEU A 63 -7.03 -5.16 -18.69
CA LEU A 63 -6.38 -6.46 -18.48
C LEU A 63 -6.31 -6.80 -16.99
N LEU A 64 -5.79 -5.90 -16.16
CA LEU A 64 -5.67 -6.12 -14.72
C LEU A 64 -7.04 -6.26 -14.05
N TYR A 65 -8.01 -5.43 -14.43
CA TYR A 65 -9.38 -5.55 -13.93
C TYR A 65 -9.97 -6.93 -14.21
N PHE A 66 -9.93 -7.38 -15.47
CA PHE A 66 -10.49 -8.69 -15.82
C PHE A 66 -9.77 -9.84 -15.12
N ARG A 67 -8.43 -9.76 -15.01
CA ARG A 67 -7.63 -10.83 -14.41
C ARG A 67 -7.74 -10.93 -12.90
N TYR A 68 -7.76 -9.81 -12.20
CA TYR A 68 -7.62 -9.79 -10.74
C TYR A 68 -8.87 -9.35 -9.99
N ALA A 69 -9.76 -8.56 -10.60
CA ALA A 69 -11.01 -8.14 -9.98
C ALA A 69 -12.21 -8.97 -10.45
N ALA A 70 -12.25 -9.34 -11.74
CA ALA A 70 -13.33 -10.14 -12.33
C ALA A 70 -12.98 -11.64 -12.50
N GLU A 71 -11.81 -12.06 -11.99
CA GLU A 71 -11.34 -13.45 -11.94
C GLU A 71 -11.39 -14.21 -13.28
N LYS A 72 -11.27 -13.51 -14.41
CA LYS A 72 -11.26 -14.11 -15.75
C LYS A 72 -9.94 -14.79 -16.04
N THR A 73 -9.96 -15.94 -16.69
CA THR A 73 -8.77 -16.62 -17.21
C THR A 73 -8.08 -15.80 -18.31
N GLN A 74 -6.85 -16.17 -18.67
CA GLN A 74 -6.14 -15.53 -19.79
C GLN A 74 -6.90 -15.68 -21.11
N ALA A 75 -7.56 -16.82 -21.35
CA ALA A 75 -8.33 -17.08 -22.56
C ALA A 75 -9.60 -16.20 -22.61
N GLU A 76 -10.34 -16.11 -21.51
CA GLU A 76 -11.53 -15.23 -21.42
C GLU A 76 -11.13 -13.75 -21.56
N THR A 77 -10.05 -13.33 -20.92
CA THR A 77 -9.54 -11.96 -21.01
C THR A 77 -9.10 -11.63 -22.43
N ALA A 78 -8.48 -12.59 -23.14
CA ALA A 78 -8.10 -12.44 -24.54
C ALA A 78 -9.34 -12.21 -25.42
N HIS A 79 -10.42 -12.96 -25.18
CA HIS A 79 -11.68 -12.74 -25.89
C HIS A 79 -12.26 -11.34 -25.63
N LEU A 80 -12.31 -10.90 -24.37
CA LEU A 80 -12.84 -9.59 -23.96
C LEU A 80 -12.02 -8.42 -24.53
N LEU A 81 -10.70 -8.57 -24.61
CA LEU A 81 -9.80 -7.54 -25.12
C LEU A 81 -9.56 -7.63 -26.64
N ARG A 82 -10.21 -8.58 -27.33
CA ARG A 82 -10.01 -8.86 -28.77
C ARG A 82 -8.53 -9.11 -29.10
N MET A 83 -7.88 -9.95 -28.29
CA MET A 83 -6.49 -10.36 -28.39
C MET A 83 -6.39 -11.89 -28.39
N THR A 84 -5.21 -12.43 -28.66
CA THR A 84 -4.92 -13.86 -28.43
C THR A 84 -4.45 -14.09 -26.99
N GLN A 85 -4.62 -15.32 -26.48
CA GLN A 85 -4.12 -15.70 -25.16
C GLN A 85 -2.61 -15.46 -25.02
N VAL A 86 -1.82 -15.72 -26.07
CA VAL A 86 -0.37 -15.45 -26.08
C VAL A 86 -0.07 -13.95 -25.97
N GLN A 87 -0.83 -13.11 -26.65
CA GLN A 87 -0.68 -11.66 -26.54
C GLN A 87 -1.04 -11.15 -25.14
N VAL A 88 -2.07 -11.72 -24.51
CA VAL A 88 -2.44 -11.44 -23.11
C VAL A 88 -1.31 -11.86 -22.17
N SER A 89 -0.78 -13.07 -22.30
CA SER A 89 0.34 -13.55 -21.48
C SER A 89 1.57 -12.63 -21.58
N ARG A 90 1.94 -12.22 -22.79
CA ARG A 90 3.04 -11.26 -23.01
C ARG A 90 2.75 -9.88 -22.40
N LEU A 91 1.50 -9.41 -22.48
CA LEU A 91 1.11 -8.13 -21.91
C LEU A 91 1.13 -8.19 -20.37
N GLU A 92 0.63 -9.26 -19.75
CA GLU A 92 0.72 -9.47 -18.31
C GLU A 92 2.17 -9.49 -17.82
N ALA A 93 3.06 -10.17 -18.55
CA ALA A 93 4.48 -10.22 -18.21
C ALA A 93 5.10 -8.81 -18.22
N ARG A 94 4.81 -8.01 -19.25
CA ARG A 94 5.28 -6.61 -19.33
C ARG A 94 4.72 -5.73 -18.22
N VAL A 95 3.41 -5.76 -18.01
CA VAL A 95 2.75 -4.97 -16.95
C VAL A 95 3.32 -5.33 -15.58
N ARG A 96 3.58 -6.61 -15.31
CA ARG A 96 4.19 -7.06 -14.05
C ARG A 96 5.62 -6.55 -13.86
N VAL A 97 6.41 -6.43 -14.93
CA VAL A 97 7.74 -5.82 -14.85
C VAL A 97 7.61 -4.33 -14.54
N ILE A 98 6.80 -3.59 -15.29
CA ILE A 98 6.56 -2.15 -15.08
C ILE A 98 6.11 -1.86 -13.65
N LEU A 99 5.11 -2.59 -13.16
CA LEU A 99 4.58 -2.38 -11.81
C LEU A 99 5.63 -2.68 -10.72
N ARG A 100 6.52 -3.66 -10.93
CA ARG A 100 7.59 -3.96 -9.96
C ARG A 100 8.69 -2.92 -9.96
N GLU A 101 9.10 -2.45 -11.13
CA GLU A 101 10.10 -1.37 -11.24
C GLU A 101 9.58 -0.11 -10.55
N GLN A 102 8.36 0.31 -10.88
CA GLN A 102 7.75 1.49 -10.26
C GLN A 102 7.43 1.32 -8.77
N TRP A 103 7.17 0.10 -8.31
CA TRP A 103 7.00 -0.19 -6.89
C TRP A 103 8.30 -0.05 -6.11
N ASN A 104 9.41 -0.54 -6.69
CA ASN A 104 10.71 -0.44 -6.06
C ASN A 104 11.25 1.00 -6.07
N ASP A 105 10.94 1.78 -7.10
CA ASP A 105 11.33 3.20 -7.18
C ASP A 105 10.56 4.11 -6.19
N ALA A 106 9.51 3.59 -5.56
CA ALA A 106 8.68 4.31 -4.60
C ALA A 106 9.01 4.00 -3.14
N GLY A 107 9.99 3.12 -2.90
CA GLY A 107 10.50 2.73 -1.59
C GLY A 107 11.77 3.45 -1.21
#